data_AF-A0A8T5SX55-F1
#
_entry.id   AF-A0A8T5SX55-F1
#
_cell.length_a   1.000
_cell.length_b   1.000
_cell.length_c   1.000
_cell.angle_alpha   90.00
_cell.angle_beta   90.00
_cell.angle_gamma   90.00
#
_symmetry.space_group_name_H-M   'P 1'
#
loop_
_entity.id
_entity.type
_entity.pdbx_description
1 polymer ?
#
loop_
_entity_poly.entity_id
_entity_poly.type
_entity_poly.pdbx_seq_one_letter_code
_entity_poly.pdbx_strand_id
1 'polypeptide(L)'
;MSYCVICKVEVEPFVEKCPLCQTNIQKPKNVNQILDGKAYPEEIEEEEEKVPEISSKRRQLITWEATSVAAAVPILIIFAINMIVEKAFTVTWSRYPVIGIVLVWLLITIPLFLHKKPVLVIVGETLSIIVFLVLIDVFDGSIDWYYQIALPIIGVIVVITSAVVILSLKVKNKGANIGAFVLFGVSLLCLGLDFVINTTLFDAETIWETLGWSFYVVIPSVIIGGFLLYLHYRLTRVVDMKRVLEIRKRLQT
;
A
#
# COMPACT_ATOMS: atom_id res chain seq x y z
N MET A 1 23.73 -20.37 -44.66
CA MET A 1 25.02 -20.15 -45.35
C MET A 1 25.12 -21.15 -46.50
N SER A 2 25.77 -20.80 -47.61
CA SER A 2 25.84 -21.64 -48.83
C SER A 2 27.22 -22.28 -48.99
N TYR A 3 27.27 -23.52 -49.47
CA TYR A 3 28.50 -24.24 -49.78
C TYR A 3 28.55 -24.67 -51.25
N CYS A 4 29.75 -24.73 -51.83
CA CYS A 4 29.93 -25.31 -53.15
C CYS A 4 29.91 -26.85 -53.05
N VAL A 5 29.05 -27.52 -53.83
CA VAL A 5 28.94 -29.00 -53.81
C VAL A 5 30.19 -29.71 -54.34
N ILE A 6 30.96 -29.06 -55.21
CA ILE A 6 32.19 -29.64 -55.81
C ILE A 6 33.40 -29.36 -54.92
N CYS A 7 33.69 -28.09 -54.63
CA CYS A 7 34.88 -27.72 -53.86
C CYS A 7 34.71 -27.92 -52.35
N LYS A 8 33.47 -28.06 -51.86
CA LYS A 8 33.12 -28.13 -50.42
C LYS A 8 33.64 -26.95 -49.58
N VAL A 9 33.92 -25.82 -50.23
CA VAL A 9 34.28 -24.57 -49.57
C VAL A 9 33.01 -23.76 -49.30
N GLU A 10 32.97 -23.14 -48.13
CA GLU A 10 31.92 -22.20 -47.75
C GLU A 10 32.06 -20.89 -48.54
N VAL A 11 30.93 -20.38 -49.03
CA VAL A 11 30.89 -19.23 -49.94
C VAL A 11 29.90 -18.21 -49.43
N GLU A 12 30.26 -16.93 -49.56
CA GLU A 12 29.44 -15.82 -49.09
C GLU A 12 28.03 -15.83 -49.73
N PRO A 13 26.98 -15.40 -48.99
CA PRO A 13 25.57 -15.60 -49.38
C PRO A 13 25.17 -14.99 -50.73
N PHE A 14 25.89 -13.97 -51.19
CA PHE A 14 25.54 -13.18 -52.36
C PHE A 14 26.22 -13.65 -53.65
N VAL A 15 27.17 -14.58 -53.58
CA VAL A 15 27.89 -15.07 -54.76
C VAL A 15 27.08 -16.13 -55.51
N GLU A 16 26.93 -15.99 -56.83
CA GLU A 16 26.18 -16.94 -57.66
C GLU A 16 27.04 -18.10 -58.18
N LYS A 17 28.34 -17.87 -58.39
CA LYS A 17 29.28 -18.87 -58.91
C LYS A 17 30.48 -19.03 -57.99
N CYS A 18 30.89 -20.27 -57.74
CA CYS A 18 32.09 -20.54 -56.94
C CYS A 18 33.34 -19.95 -57.63
N PRO A 19 34.15 -19.11 -56.96
CA PRO A 19 35.31 -18.47 -57.60
C PRO A 19 36.43 -19.46 -58.00
N LEU A 20 36.46 -20.65 -57.40
CA LEU A 20 37.49 -21.66 -57.68
C LEU A 20 37.15 -22.54 -58.88
N CYS A 21 35.92 -23.08 -58.94
CA CYS A 21 35.50 -24.03 -59.98
C CYS A 21 34.45 -23.48 -60.93
N GLN A 22 34.03 -22.22 -60.77
CA GLN A 22 33.00 -21.51 -61.55
C GLN A 22 31.63 -22.21 -61.63
N THR A 23 31.39 -23.22 -60.80
CA THR A 23 30.11 -23.92 -60.73
C THR A 23 29.06 -23.03 -60.07
N ASN A 24 27.85 -23.04 -60.61
CA ASN A 24 26.72 -22.29 -60.06
C ASN A 24 26.32 -22.83 -58.68
N ILE A 25 26.21 -21.94 -57.71
CA ILE A 25 25.84 -22.29 -56.33
C ILE A 25 24.32 -22.42 -56.29
N GLN A 26 23.83 -23.59 -55.90
CA GLN A 26 22.41 -23.82 -55.69
C GLN A 26 21.98 -23.12 -54.39
N LYS A 27 21.31 -21.97 -54.51
CA LYS A 27 20.70 -21.29 -53.36
C LYS A 27 19.38 -21.98 -53.02
N PRO A 28 19.11 -22.30 -51.74
CA PRO A 28 17.80 -22.81 -51.34
C PRO A 28 16.73 -21.76 -51.66
N LYS A 29 15.60 -22.19 -52.25
CA LYS A 29 14.53 -21.28 -52.76
C LYS A 29 13.92 -20.36 -51.69
N ASN A 30 14.12 -20.65 -50.41
CA ASN A 30 13.45 -19.97 -49.30
C ASN A 30 14.29 -18.86 -48.64
N VAL A 31 15.43 -18.47 -49.23
CA VAL A 31 16.28 -17.39 -48.66
C VAL A 31 15.59 -16.02 -48.71
N ASN A 32 14.70 -15.79 -49.68
CA ASN A 32 13.99 -14.51 -49.78
C ASN A 32 12.96 -14.29 -48.66
N GLN A 33 12.56 -15.34 -47.94
CA GLN A 33 11.58 -15.23 -46.84
C GLN A 33 12.24 -15.04 -45.46
N ILE A 34 13.56 -15.22 -45.37
CA ILE A 34 14.34 -15.05 -44.13
C ILE A 34 14.91 -13.61 -44.04
N LEU A 35 14.86 -12.86 -45.15
CA LEU A 35 15.38 -11.48 -45.22
C LEU A 35 14.35 -10.40 -44.81
N ASP A 36 13.08 -10.76 -44.63
CA ASP A 36 12.08 -9.92 -43.96
C ASP A 36 12.11 -10.18 -42.45
N GLY A 37 13.15 -9.60 -41.82
CA GLY A 37 13.18 -9.15 -40.43
C GLY A 37 12.53 -10.01 -39.35
N LYS A 38 13.32 -10.90 -38.76
CA LYS A 38 13.51 -11.07 -37.29
C LYS A 38 14.67 -12.05 -37.06
N ALA A 39 15.81 -11.53 -36.59
CA ALA A 39 17.04 -12.29 -36.35
C ALA A 39 17.12 -12.94 -34.95
N TYR A 40 16.02 -12.92 -34.20
CA TYR A 40 15.90 -13.49 -32.87
C TYR A 40 14.56 -14.22 -32.80
N PRO A 41 14.44 -15.39 -32.13
CA PRO A 41 13.14 -15.96 -31.82
C PRO A 41 12.33 -14.88 -31.10
N GLU A 42 11.11 -14.61 -31.52
CA GLU A 42 10.21 -13.77 -30.73
C GLU A 42 10.17 -14.40 -29.34
N GLU A 43 10.69 -13.67 -28.34
CA GLU A 43 10.46 -13.99 -26.95
C GLU A 43 8.96 -14.23 -26.86
N ILE A 44 8.54 -15.44 -26.46
CA ILE A 44 7.14 -15.72 -26.19
C ILE A 44 6.83 -14.69 -25.11
N GLU A 45 6.20 -13.57 -25.50
CA GLU A 45 5.51 -12.72 -24.57
C GLU A 45 4.61 -13.70 -23.85
N GLU A 46 4.97 -14.06 -22.61
CA GLU A 46 4.03 -14.65 -21.69
C GLU A 46 2.85 -13.71 -21.80
N GLU A 47 1.81 -14.15 -22.52
CA GLU A 47 0.54 -13.46 -22.61
C GLU A 47 0.17 -13.29 -21.15
N GLU A 48 0.47 -12.12 -20.57
CA GLU A 48 0.14 -11.81 -19.19
C GLU A 48 -1.34 -12.11 -19.12
N GLU A 49 -1.67 -13.24 -18.49
CA GLU A 49 -3.02 -13.77 -18.45
C GLU A 49 -3.86 -12.61 -17.97
N LYS A 50 -4.63 -12.00 -18.88
CA LYS A 50 -5.39 -10.79 -18.60
C LYS A 50 -6.43 -11.19 -17.58
N VAL A 51 -6.06 -11.04 -16.31
CA VAL A 51 -6.93 -11.30 -15.17
C VAL A 51 -8.21 -10.55 -15.47
N PRO A 52 -9.35 -11.23 -15.60
CA PRO A 52 -10.59 -10.59 -16.03
C PRO A 52 -10.82 -9.38 -15.14
N GLU A 53 -11.00 -8.20 -15.73
CA GLU A 53 -11.21 -6.95 -14.99
C GLU A 53 -12.49 -7.07 -14.15
N ILE A 54 -12.35 -7.57 -12.93
CA ILE A 54 -13.44 -7.62 -11.97
C ILE A 54 -13.81 -6.17 -11.68
N SER A 55 -15.06 -5.80 -12.01
CA SER A 55 -15.62 -4.48 -11.68
C SER A 55 -15.29 -4.11 -10.24
N SER A 56 -14.77 -2.90 -10.02
CA SER A 56 -14.33 -2.42 -8.69
C SER A 56 -15.40 -2.61 -7.60
N LYS A 57 -16.68 -2.49 -7.94
CA LYS A 57 -17.81 -2.78 -7.04
C LYS A 57 -17.91 -4.26 -6.66
N ARG A 58 -17.70 -5.16 -7.63
CA ARG A 58 -17.71 -6.61 -7.40
C ARG A 58 -16.53 -7.02 -6.52
N ARG A 59 -15.34 -6.44 -6.74
CA ARG A 59 -14.19 -6.64 -5.85
C ARG A 59 -14.49 -6.17 -4.42
N GLN A 60 -15.11 -4.99 -4.26
CA GLN A 60 -15.53 -4.49 -2.95
C GLN A 60 -16.51 -5.43 -2.24
N LEU A 61 -17.53 -5.92 -2.95
CA LEU A 61 -18.50 -6.84 -2.39
C LEU A 61 -17.85 -8.16 -1.96
N ILE A 62 -16.99 -8.73 -2.80
CA ILE A 62 -16.25 -9.96 -2.49
C ILE A 62 -15.35 -9.75 -1.26
N THR A 63 -14.62 -8.64 -1.20
CA THR A 63 -13.78 -8.32 -0.03
C THR A 63 -14.63 -8.18 1.22
N TRP A 64 -15.75 -7.46 1.16
CA TRP A 64 -16.64 -7.27 2.31
C TRP A 64 -17.26 -8.59 2.79
N GLU A 65 -17.72 -9.43 1.86
CA GLU A 65 -18.29 -10.74 2.17
C GLU A 65 -17.25 -11.64 2.84
N ALA A 66 -16.04 -11.71 2.26
CA ALA A 66 -14.94 -12.47 2.83
C ALA A 66 -14.57 -11.98 4.24
N THR A 67 -14.45 -10.66 4.44
CA THR A 67 -14.17 -10.07 5.77
C THR A 67 -15.31 -10.34 6.75
N SER A 68 -16.56 -10.30 6.31
CA SER A 68 -17.73 -10.54 7.16
C SER A 68 -17.82 -12.00 7.61
N VAL A 69 -17.58 -12.95 6.69
CA VAL A 69 -17.51 -14.38 7.04
C VAL A 69 -16.32 -14.65 7.96
N ALA A 70 -15.15 -14.08 7.66
CA ALA A 70 -13.95 -14.23 8.49
C ALA A 70 -14.13 -13.66 9.91
N ALA A 71 -14.97 -12.64 10.10
CA ALA A 71 -15.33 -12.10 11.41
C ALA A 71 -16.43 -12.93 12.12
N ALA A 72 -17.43 -13.41 11.37
CA ALA A 72 -18.55 -14.16 11.94
C ALA A 72 -18.13 -15.52 12.52
N VAL A 73 -17.26 -16.26 11.83
CA VAL A 73 -16.79 -17.58 12.26
C VAL A 73 -16.17 -17.55 13.68
N PRO A 74 -15.15 -16.73 13.98
CA PRO A 74 -14.57 -16.68 15.32
C PRO A 74 -15.57 -16.18 16.38
N ILE A 75 -16.46 -15.23 16.04
CA ILE A 75 -17.51 -14.78 16.98
C ILE A 75 -18.41 -15.94 17.40
N LEU A 76 -18.87 -16.76 16.44
CA LEU A 76 -19.70 -17.94 16.72
C LEU A 76 -18.96 -18.97 17.57
N ILE A 77 -17.67 -19.21 17.27
CA ILE A 77 -16.83 -20.12 18.05
C ILE A 77 -16.66 -19.61 19.48
N ILE A 78 -16.31 -18.34 19.66
CA ILE A 78 -16.15 -17.71 20.98
C ILE A 78 -17.45 -17.82 21.78
N PHE A 79 -18.59 -17.54 21.14
CA PHE A 79 -19.90 -17.64 21.79
C PHE A 79 -20.20 -19.09 22.20
N ALA A 80 -19.94 -20.07 21.34
CA ALA A 80 -20.10 -21.49 21.67
C ALA A 80 -19.21 -21.91 22.85
N ILE A 81 -17.95 -21.48 22.86
CA ILE A 81 -17.02 -21.76 23.99
C ILE A 81 -17.54 -21.09 25.27
N ASN A 82 -18.05 -19.86 25.21
CA ASN A 82 -18.64 -19.18 26.37
C ASN A 82 -19.78 -20.00 26.98
N MET A 83 -20.69 -20.50 26.14
CA MET A 83 -21.81 -21.34 26.59
C MET A 83 -21.33 -22.65 27.24
N ILE A 84 -20.27 -23.27 26.70
CA ILE A 84 -19.71 -24.51 27.24
C ILE A 84 -19.03 -24.27 28.59
N VAL A 85 -18.25 -23.19 28.70
CA VAL A 85 -17.42 -22.89 29.88
C VAL A 85 -18.28 -22.43 31.06
N GLU A 86 -19.17 -21.47 30.84
CA GLU A 86 -19.91 -20.84 31.95
C GLU A 86 -21.13 -21.65 32.40
N LYS A 87 -21.56 -22.66 31.63
CA LYS A 87 -22.73 -23.54 31.89
C LYS A 87 -24.06 -22.80 32.16
N ALA A 88 -24.06 -21.48 32.05
CA ALA A 88 -25.17 -20.55 32.18
C ALA A 88 -25.05 -19.48 31.08
N PHE A 89 -26.16 -18.82 30.74
CA PHE A 89 -26.24 -17.78 29.69
C PHE A 89 -25.55 -16.45 30.08
N THR A 90 -24.53 -16.51 30.94
CA THR A 90 -23.77 -15.34 31.39
C THR A 90 -22.61 -15.09 30.42
N VAL A 91 -22.62 -13.90 29.81
CA VAL A 91 -21.60 -13.45 28.85
C VAL A 91 -20.56 -12.62 29.61
N THR A 92 -19.53 -13.28 30.12
CA THR A 92 -18.50 -12.69 30.99
C THR A 92 -17.23 -12.33 30.21
N TRP A 93 -16.51 -13.33 29.69
CA TRP A 93 -15.21 -13.10 29.04
C TRP A 93 -15.31 -12.91 27.53
N SER A 94 -16.31 -13.52 26.89
CA SER A 94 -16.50 -13.46 25.43
C SER A 94 -16.84 -12.07 24.89
N ARG A 95 -17.33 -11.16 25.74
CA ARG A 95 -17.65 -9.78 25.35
C ARG A 95 -16.44 -9.03 24.78
N TYR A 96 -15.25 -9.18 25.38
CA TYR A 96 -14.03 -8.48 24.95
C TYR A 96 -13.55 -8.87 23.54
N PRO A 97 -13.32 -10.15 23.21
CA PRO A 97 -12.89 -10.53 21.87
C PRO A 97 -13.99 -10.27 20.83
N VAL A 98 -15.28 -10.39 21.18
CA VAL A 98 -16.38 -10.08 20.26
C VAL A 98 -16.37 -8.61 19.84
N ILE A 99 -16.29 -7.67 20.78
CA ILE A 99 -16.23 -6.24 20.43
C ILE A 99 -14.95 -5.89 19.66
N GLY A 100 -13.83 -6.58 19.93
CA GLY A 100 -12.58 -6.41 19.19
C GLY A 100 -12.69 -6.88 17.73
N ILE A 101 -13.30 -8.03 17.49
CA ILE A 101 -13.56 -8.52 16.13
C ILE A 101 -14.51 -7.57 15.38
N VAL A 102 -15.56 -7.10 16.05
CA VAL A 102 -16.49 -6.11 15.47
C VAL A 102 -15.76 -4.81 15.13
N LEU A 103 -14.87 -4.32 16.00
CA LEU A 103 -14.04 -3.15 15.70
C LEU A 103 -13.24 -3.38 14.42
N VAL A 104 -12.46 -4.46 14.32
CA VAL A 104 -11.66 -4.76 13.13
C VAL A 104 -12.53 -4.85 11.87
N TRP A 105 -13.70 -5.47 11.98
CA TRP A 105 -14.65 -5.52 10.86
C TRP A 105 -15.12 -4.14 10.42
N LEU A 106 -15.39 -3.22 11.36
CA LEU A 106 -15.72 -1.83 11.07
C LEU A 106 -14.54 -1.09 10.41
N LEU A 107 -13.33 -1.22 10.97
CA LEU A 107 -12.12 -0.56 10.47
C LEU A 107 -11.77 -0.96 9.01
N ILE A 108 -12.21 -2.15 8.57
CA ILE A 108 -12.07 -2.60 7.18
C ILE A 108 -13.25 -2.15 6.33
N THR A 109 -14.47 -2.30 6.84
CA THR A 109 -15.71 -2.05 6.09
C THR A 109 -15.90 -0.57 5.75
N ILE A 110 -15.64 0.33 6.69
CA ILE A 110 -15.82 1.78 6.52
C ILE A 110 -14.98 2.33 5.35
N PRO A 111 -13.64 2.15 5.31
CA PRO A 111 -12.84 2.65 4.19
C PRO A 111 -13.19 1.95 2.88
N LEU A 112 -13.58 0.67 2.91
CA LEU A 112 -13.97 -0.07 1.71
C LEU A 112 -15.13 0.62 0.97
N PHE A 113 -16.19 1.02 1.70
CA PHE A 113 -17.36 1.69 1.12
C PHE A 113 -17.20 3.21 0.99
N LEU A 114 -16.46 3.86 1.88
CA LEU A 114 -16.34 5.32 1.95
C LEU A 114 -15.00 5.87 1.44
N HIS A 115 -14.18 5.08 0.74
CA HIS A 115 -12.86 5.49 0.21
C HIS A 115 -12.86 6.83 -0.56
N LYS A 116 -13.98 7.22 -1.18
CA LYS A 116 -14.11 8.50 -1.91
C LYS A 116 -14.37 9.71 -1.01
N LYS A 117 -14.73 9.48 0.26
CA LYS A 117 -15.12 10.49 1.24
C LYS A 117 -14.21 10.37 2.47
N PRO A 118 -12.93 10.79 2.37
CA PRO A 118 -11.92 10.55 3.41
C PRO A 118 -12.31 11.12 4.78
N VAL A 119 -13.03 12.24 4.82
CA VAL A 119 -13.54 12.82 6.08
C VAL A 119 -14.52 11.89 6.77
N LEU A 120 -15.44 11.25 6.03
CA LEU A 120 -16.38 10.30 6.62
C LEU A 120 -15.70 9.01 7.09
N VAL A 121 -14.62 8.59 6.41
CA VAL A 121 -13.80 7.47 6.88
C VAL A 121 -13.21 7.82 8.25
N ILE A 122 -12.50 8.95 8.38
CA ILE A 122 -11.90 9.37 9.66
C ILE A 122 -12.96 9.42 10.76
N VAL A 123 -14.11 10.05 10.51
CA VAL A 123 -15.19 10.15 11.50
C VAL A 123 -15.73 8.77 11.89
N GLY A 124 -15.98 7.88 10.92
CA GLY A 124 -16.50 6.54 11.17
C GLY A 124 -15.52 5.65 11.95
N GLU A 125 -14.24 5.67 11.57
CA GLU A 125 -13.17 4.95 12.27
C GLU A 125 -13.02 5.45 13.71
N THR A 126 -12.98 6.78 13.88
CA THR A 126 -12.87 7.42 15.19
C THR A 126 -14.05 7.05 16.09
N LEU A 127 -15.27 7.11 15.56
CA LEU A 127 -16.46 6.73 16.32
C LEU A 127 -16.43 5.25 16.72
N SER A 128 -15.98 4.38 15.82
CA SER A 128 -15.84 2.94 16.10
C SER A 128 -14.83 2.69 17.23
N ILE A 129 -13.70 3.39 17.23
CA ILE A 129 -12.68 3.31 18.28
C ILE A 129 -13.21 3.86 19.61
N ILE A 130 -13.90 5.02 19.59
CA ILE A 130 -14.52 5.60 20.79
C ILE A 130 -15.49 4.60 21.42
N VAL A 131 -16.43 4.06 20.63
CA VAL A 131 -17.41 3.08 21.13
C VAL A 131 -16.71 1.86 21.70
N PHE A 132 -15.70 1.33 21.00
CA PHE A 132 -14.94 0.18 21.48
C PHE A 132 -14.26 0.43 22.83
N LEU A 133 -13.54 1.55 22.99
CA LEU A 133 -12.81 1.83 24.24
C LEU A 133 -13.77 2.12 25.40
N VAL A 134 -14.89 2.81 25.15
CA VAL A 134 -15.94 3.02 26.16
C VAL A 134 -16.54 1.68 26.60
N LEU A 135 -16.80 0.76 25.66
CA LEU A 135 -17.34 -0.56 26.00
C LEU A 135 -16.36 -1.36 26.87
N ILE A 136 -15.05 -1.29 26.61
CA ILE A 136 -14.05 -1.94 27.48
C ILE A 136 -14.09 -1.36 28.89
N ASP A 137 -14.07 -0.04 29.04
CA ASP A 137 -14.07 0.61 30.36
C ASP A 137 -15.35 0.24 31.14
N VAL A 138 -16.51 0.32 30.49
CA VAL A 138 -17.80 -0.11 31.05
C VAL A 138 -17.78 -1.57 31.49
N PHE A 139 -17.09 -2.45 30.75
CA PHE A 139 -16.96 -3.86 31.12
C PHE A 139 -16.10 -4.08 32.37
N ASP A 140 -15.12 -3.20 32.61
CA ASP A 140 -14.25 -3.21 33.78
C ASP A 140 -14.92 -2.63 35.04
N GLY A 141 -16.08 -1.97 34.87
CA GLY A 141 -17.00 -1.61 35.95
C GLY A 141 -16.95 -0.16 36.42
N SER A 142 -16.01 0.64 35.90
CA SER A 142 -15.96 2.10 36.08
C SER A 142 -15.63 2.77 34.74
N ILE A 143 -15.76 4.10 34.64
CA ILE A 143 -15.35 4.85 33.43
C ILE A 143 -14.24 5.82 33.84
N ASP A 144 -13.07 5.27 34.17
CA ASP A 144 -11.99 6.05 34.75
C ASP A 144 -10.87 6.29 33.73
N TRP A 145 -10.34 5.23 33.12
CA TRP A 145 -9.19 5.33 32.22
C TRP A 145 -9.58 5.85 30.83
N TYR A 146 -10.84 5.73 30.42
CA TYR A 146 -11.30 6.28 29.15
C TYR A 146 -11.10 7.81 29.11
N TYR A 147 -11.55 8.52 30.12
CA TYR A 147 -11.45 9.99 30.14
C TYR A 147 -10.02 10.47 30.39
N GLN A 148 -9.28 9.78 31.26
CA GLN A 148 -7.94 10.20 31.64
C GLN A 148 -6.90 9.90 30.56
N ILE A 149 -7.01 8.78 29.86
CA ILE A 149 -5.96 8.28 28.95
C ILE A 149 -6.49 8.14 27.52
N ALA A 150 -7.59 7.41 27.34
CA ALA A 150 -8.05 7.05 25.99
C ALA A 150 -8.49 8.27 25.17
N LEU A 151 -9.29 9.16 25.77
CA LEU A 151 -9.86 10.31 25.11
C LEU A 151 -8.79 11.33 24.66
N PRO A 152 -7.81 11.72 25.51
CA PRO A 152 -6.68 12.54 25.06
C PRO A 152 -5.88 11.90 23.93
N ILE A 153 -5.61 10.58 24.00
CA ILE A 153 -4.89 9.85 22.94
C ILE A 153 -5.68 9.88 21.63
N ILE A 154 -6.98 9.59 21.67
CA ILE A 154 -7.85 9.67 20.48
C ILE A 154 -7.83 11.09 19.91
N GLY A 155 -7.90 12.12 20.76
CA GLY A 155 -7.83 13.51 20.36
C GLY A 155 -6.56 13.83 19.56
N VAL A 156 -5.40 13.42 20.07
CA VAL A 156 -4.11 13.58 19.38
C VAL A 156 -4.11 12.86 18.02
N ILE A 157 -4.55 11.60 17.98
CA ILE A 157 -4.59 10.80 16.76
C ILE A 157 -5.48 11.47 15.70
N VAL A 158 -6.69 11.90 16.07
CA VAL A 158 -7.67 12.50 15.16
C VAL A 158 -7.17 13.84 14.61
N VAL A 159 -6.61 14.70 15.47
CA VAL A 159 -6.07 16.00 15.06
C VAL A 159 -4.92 15.83 14.06
N ILE A 160 -3.98 14.92 14.34
CA ILE A 160 -2.81 14.72 13.50
C ILE A 160 -3.18 14.03 12.19
N THR A 161 -3.98 12.96 12.25
CA THR A 161 -4.42 12.24 11.03
C THR A 161 -5.26 13.14 10.13
N SER A 162 -6.17 13.95 10.69
CA SER A 162 -6.95 14.91 9.92
C SER A 162 -6.06 15.99 9.28
N ALA A 163 -5.07 16.51 10.00
CA ALA A 163 -4.09 17.45 9.45
C ALA A 163 -3.33 16.83 8.26
N VAL A 164 -2.79 15.62 8.41
CA VAL A 164 -2.07 14.90 7.33
C VAL A 164 -2.97 14.67 6.13
N VAL A 165 -4.22 14.24 6.34
CA VAL A 165 -5.17 14.02 5.25
C VAL A 165 -5.54 15.33 4.56
N ILE A 166 -5.83 16.40 5.30
CA ILE A 166 -6.15 17.72 4.72
C ILE A 166 -4.97 18.26 3.91
N LEU A 167 -3.75 18.17 4.42
CA LEU A 167 -2.53 18.57 3.70
C LEU A 167 -2.34 17.73 2.42
N SER A 168 -2.56 16.42 2.50
CA SER A 168 -2.44 15.49 1.37
C SER A 168 -3.52 15.70 0.30
N LEU A 169 -4.70 16.19 0.69
CA LEU A 169 -5.77 16.54 -0.25
C LEU A 169 -5.55 17.91 -0.91
N LYS A 170 -4.96 18.86 -0.17
CA LYS A 170 -4.69 20.23 -0.67
C LYS A 170 -3.44 20.32 -1.55
N VAL A 171 -2.49 19.41 -1.41
CA VAL A 171 -1.26 19.46 -2.21
C VAL A 171 -1.53 19.10 -3.67
N LYS A 172 -1.13 19.97 -4.59
CA LYS A 172 -1.31 19.78 -6.04
C LYS A 172 -0.50 18.59 -6.56
N ASN A 173 0.73 18.43 -6.06
CA ASN A 173 1.65 17.38 -6.46
C ASN A 173 1.76 16.35 -5.33
N LYS A 174 1.12 15.19 -5.53
CA LYS A 174 0.98 14.16 -4.50
C LYS A 174 2.29 13.43 -4.18
N GLY A 175 3.00 12.95 -5.20
CA GLY A 175 4.26 12.17 -5.18
C GLY A 175 4.98 12.02 -3.83
N ALA A 176 6.17 12.61 -3.69
CA ALA A 176 6.98 12.50 -2.48
C ALA A 176 6.48 13.38 -1.32
N ASN A 177 5.60 14.36 -1.56
CA ASN A 177 5.02 15.21 -0.52
C ASN A 177 4.14 14.43 0.45
N ILE A 178 3.32 13.48 -0.05
CA ILE A 178 2.47 12.67 0.83
C ILE A 178 3.34 11.86 1.81
N GLY A 179 4.40 11.22 1.32
CA GLY A 179 5.33 10.49 2.18
C GLY A 179 5.95 11.38 3.26
N ALA A 180 6.30 12.62 2.91
CA ALA A 180 6.83 13.57 3.88
C ALA A 180 5.79 13.99 4.93
N PHE A 181 4.55 14.28 4.53
CA PHE A 181 3.48 14.63 5.48
C PHE A 181 3.14 13.48 6.42
N VAL A 182 3.15 12.24 5.91
CA VAL A 182 2.95 11.05 6.75
C VAL A 182 4.08 10.93 7.77
N LEU A 183 5.35 11.11 7.37
CA LEU A 183 6.49 11.05 8.29
C LEU A 183 6.42 12.12 9.37
N PHE A 184 6.13 13.37 9.02
CA PHE A 184 5.94 14.42 10.03
C PHE A 184 4.73 14.16 10.94
N GLY A 185 3.65 13.60 10.38
CA GLY A 185 2.50 13.15 11.15
C GLY A 185 2.89 12.08 12.18
N VAL A 186 3.69 11.10 11.78
CA VAL A 186 4.23 10.08 12.70
C VAL A 186 5.08 10.71 13.79
N SER A 187 5.99 11.64 13.45
CA SER A 187 6.80 12.34 14.45
C SER A 187 5.93 13.06 15.49
N LEU A 188 4.94 13.81 15.01
CA LEU A 188 4.05 14.59 15.88
C LEU A 188 3.15 13.67 16.71
N LEU A 189 2.73 12.53 16.16
CA LEU A 189 1.91 11.54 16.85
C LEU A 189 2.70 10.89 17.97
N CYS A 190 3.94 10.47 17.72
CA CYS A 190 4.80 9.92 18.77
C CYS A 190 5.06 10.93 19.89
N LEU A 191 5.34 12.20 19.56
CA LEU A 191 5.49 13.25 20.56
C LEU A 191 4.21 13.48 21.37
N GLY A 192 3.06 13.54 20.70
CA GLY A 192 1.77 13.75 21.36
C GLY A 192 1.40 12.58 22.27
N LEU A 193 1.64 11.33 21.86
CA LEU A 193 1.42 10.15 22.70
C LEU A 193 2.34 10.15 23.91
N ASP A 194 3.63 10.37 23.71
CA ASP A 194 4.64 10.40 24.79
C ASP A 194 4.30 11.51 25.80
N PHE A 195 3.88 12.69 25.31
CA PHE A 195 3.39 13.76 26.17
C PHE A 195 2.15 13.36 26.97
N VAL A 196 1.11 12.82 26.31
CA VAL A 196 -0.13 12.41 27.00
C VAL A 196 0.17 11.33 28.05
N ILE A 197 0.94 10.31 27.70
CA ILE A 197 1.34 9.21 28.59
C ILE A 197 2.11 9.77 29.79
N ASN A 198 3.10 10.62 29.56
CA ASN A 198 3.90 11.19 30.65
C ASN A 198 3.06 12.07 31.57
N THR A 199 2.16 12.88 31.04
CA THR A 199 1.29 13.74 31.89
C THR A 199 0.21 12.97 32.66
N THR A 200 -0.19 11.79 32.19
CA THR A 200 -1.31 11.03 32.78
C THR A 200 -0.84 9.94 33.72
N LEU A 201 0.32 9.32 33.46
CA LEU A 201 0.85 8.22 34.24
C LEU A 201 2.05 8.59 35.13
N PHE A 202 2.72 9.73 34.87
CA PHE A 202 3.89 10.18 35.62
C PHE A 202 3.70 11.61 36.15
N ASP A 203 4.36 11.94 37.27
CA ASP A 203 4.29 13.28 37.84
C ASP A 203 4.98 14.32 36.93
N ALA A 204 4.36 15.51 36.83
CA ALA A 204 4.73 16.55 35.86
C ALA A 204 6.16 17.12 36.01
N GLU A 205 6.87 16.81 37.09
CA GLU A 205 8.22 17.34 37.36
C GLU A 205 9.33 16.66 36.55
N THR A 206 9.08 15.50 35.93
CA THR A 206 10.09 14.73 35.15
C THR A 206 9.77 14.63 33.65
N ILE A 207 8.90 15.50 33.12
CA ILE A 207 8.46 15.45 31.70
C ILE A 207 9.65 15.51 30.72
N TRP A 208 10.63 16.36 30.98
CA TRP A 208 11.77 16.56 30.08
C TRP A 208 12.78 15.40 30.09
N GLU A 209 12.82 14.62 31.17
CA GLU A 209 13.66 13.42 31.28
C GLU A 209 12.96 12.17 30.72
N THR A 210 11.64 12.21 30.60
CA THR A 210 10.78 11.06 30.25
C THR A 210 10.27 11.05 28.81
N LEU A 211 10.42 12.14 28.04
CA LEU A 211 10.20 12.21 26.58
C LEU A 211 11.24 11.39 25.77
N GLY A 212 11.67 10.24 26.29
CA GLY A 212 12.80 9.49 25.74
C GLY A 212 12.46 8.75 24.45
N TRP A 213 11.30 8.08 24.39
CA TRP A 213 11.03 7.14 23.29
C TRP A 213 10.58 7.82 22.01
N SER A 214 9.89 8.96 22.10
CA SER A 214 9.47 9.72 20.92
C SER A 214 10.66 10.26 20.12
N PHE A 215 11.76 10.66 20.77
CA PHE A 215 12.93 11.21 20.07
C PHE A 215 13.58 10.23 19.10
N TYR A 216 13.63 8.93 19.44
CA TYR A 216 14.15 7.90 18.54
C TYR A 216 13.36 7.80 17.23
N VAL A 217 12.07 8.17 17.26
CA VAL A 217 11.22 8.18 16.06
C VAL A 217 11.28 9.54 15.36
N VAL A 218 11.23 10.64 16.11
CA VAL A 218 11.18 12.02 15.58
C VAL A 218 12.43 12.33 14.75
N ILE A 219 13.62 12.05 15.25
CA ILE A 219 14.87 12.40 14.58
C ILE A 219 14.95 11.81 13.16
N PRO A 220 14.85 10.49 12.95
CA PRO A 220 14.94 9.92 11.61
C PRO A 220 13.74 10.30 10.73
N SER A 221 12.52 10.33 11.27
CA SER A 221 11.32 10.64 10.49
C SER A 221 11.32 12.08 9.96
N VAL A 222 11.78 13.05 10.75
CA VAL A 222 11.91 14.45 10.33
C VAL A 222 13.01 14.60 9.29
N ILE A 223 14.15 13.94 9.45
CA ILE A 223 15.26 14.00 8.48
C ILE A 223 14.81 13.43 7.13
N ILE A 224 14.21 12.24 7.12
CA ILE A 224 13.74 11.59 5.90
C ILE A 224 12.58 12.39 5.29
N GLY A 225 11.64 12.87 6.09
CA GLY A 225 10.53 13.71 5.64
C GLY A 225 11.00 15.01 4.99
N GLY A 226 11.98 15.68 5.61
CA GLY A 226 12.62 16.88 5.07
C GLY A 226 13.34 16.60 3.74
N PHE A 227 14.07 15.49 3.67
CA PHE A 227 14.73 15.06 2.43
C PHE A 227 13.72 14.78 1.30
N LEU A 228 12.59 14.12 1.59
CA LEU A 228 11.53 13.87 0.60
C LEU A 228 10.89 15.15 0.09
N LEU A 229 10.61 16.13 0.97
CA LEU A 229 10.13 17.45 0.54
C LEU A 229 11.15 18.17 -0.34
N TYR A 230 12.43 18.16 0.04
CA TYR A 230 13.50 18.76 -0.73
C TYR A 230 13.63 18.13 -2.11
N LEU A 231 13.66 16.79 -2.18
CA LEU A 231 13.73 16.03 -3.41
C LEU A 231 12.53 16.32 -4.31
N HIS A 232 11.32 16.36 -3.73
CA HIS A 232 10.12 16.73 -4.47
C HIS A 232 10.21 18.13 -5.07
N TYR A 233 10.58 19.12 -4.25
CA TYR A 233 10.72 20.50 -4.69
C TYR A 233 11.79 20.65 -5.78
N ARG A 234 12.95 20.00 -5.61
CA ARG A 234 14.05 20.03 -6.59
C ARG A 234 13.68 19.35 -7.90
N LEU A 235 13.11 18.14 -7.87
CA LEU A 235 12.72 17.41 -9.07
C LEU A 235 11.63 18.14 -9.86
N THR A 236 10.64 18.71 -9.17
CA THR A 236 9.57 19.46 -9.84
C THR A 236 10.10 20.73 -10.50
N ARG A 237 11.18 21.32 -9.98
CA ARG A 237 11.82 22.51 -10.55
C ARG A 237 12.74 22.20 -11.73
N VAL A 238 13.41 21.05 -11.72
CA VAL A 238 14.41 20.66 -12.75
C VAL A 238 13.78 19.86 -13.88
N VAL A 239 12.82 19.00 -13.57
CA VAL A 239 12.14 18.13 -14.54
C VAL A 239 10.76 18.71 -14.78
N ASP A 240 10.65 19.55 -15.80
CA ASP A 240 9.35 19.99 -16.31
C ASP A 240 8.64 18.76 -16.88
N MET A 241 7.80 18.10 -16.07
CA MET A 241 7.16 16.81 -16.41
C MET A 241 6.37 16.86 -17.71
N LYS A 242 6.02 18.07 -18.19
CA LYS A 242 5.47 18.29 -19.53
C LYS A 242 6.42 17.82 -20.64
N ARG A 243 7.72 18.13 -20.55
CA ARG A 243 8.71 17.67 -21.53
C ARG A 243 8.85 16.16 -21.55
N VAL A 244 8.84 15.51 -20.39
CA VAL A 244 8.99 14.05 -20.31
C VAL A 244 7.74 13.34 -20.86
N LEU A 245 6.55 13.85 -20.55
CA LEU A 245 5.29 13.32 -21.11
C LEU A 245 5.17 13.58 -22.62
N GLU A 246 5.67 14.71 -23.12
CA GLU A 246 5.72 15.02 -24.55
C GLU A 246 6.72 14.12 -25.29
N ILE A 247 7.90 13.86 -24.72
CA ILE A 247 8.89 12.93 -25.29
C ILE A 247 8.28 11.53 -25.38
N ARG A 248 7.58 11.07 -24.33
CA ARG A 248 6.93 9.76 -24.34
C ARG A 248 5.82 9.66 -25.39
N LYS A 249 5.04 10.73 -25.59
CA LYS A 249 4.03 10.81 -26.67
C LYS A 249 4.66 10.76 -28.06
N ARG A 250 5.79 11.43 -28.27
CA ARG A 250 6.50 11.43 -29.57
C ARG A 250 7.17 10.11 -29.91
N LEU A 251 7.53 9.29 -28.91
CA LEU A 251 8.10 7.96 -29.12
C LEU A 251 7.04 6.89 -29.45
N GLN A 252 5.76 7.20 -29.30
CA GLN A 252 4.64 6.31 -29.62
C GLN A 252 3.93 6.65 -30.95
N THR A 253 4.41 7.67 -31.68
CA THR A 253 3.96 8.08 -33.02
C THR A 253 5.08 7.89 -34.01
#